data_AF-A0A2E0ZP48-F1
#
_entry.id   AF-A0A2E0ZP48-F1
#
_cell.length_a   1.000
_cell.length_b   1.000
_cell.length_c   1.000
_cell.angle_alpha   90.00
_cell.angle_beta   90.00
_cell.angle_gamma   90.00
#
_symmetry.space_group_name_H-M   'P 1'
#
loop_
_entity.id
_entity.type
_entity.pdbx_description
1 polymer ?
#
loop_
_entity_poly.entity_id
_entity_poly.type
_entity_poly.pdbx_seq_one_letter_code
_entity_poly.pdbx_strand_id
1 'polypeptide(L)'
;EKSGFGQLEEYIFRTLSEEERVKMKIRSTTNIALSLAAEAERALGEDMKKIAEDVEKLGDFEKKLESLEVEMLQNSAQFTERIRSRLLEFKTRGIEFIDEFMRFGNIPKLISKQKIAKEFEYKVSRQTVNELEKDLDTMVVWTEKSARSLLDSTVDFYNKSIRPESSSGTTGFMYDRTRLLDTVRSELEAKRKAIDPGDLGGNLVDSARAAVASVLGVQVGGLALGAAVVTAFSSLLVDITGILATIAVVATAFMILPKKRRDAMKEFSQKVDALIEEMISSIRSQLERDFDGIRLQAMDSLMPLKNFYKMEREKLTASRSRIEELKIKLEEINKSVN
;
A
#
# COMPACT_ATOMS: atom_id res chain seq x y z
N GLU A 1 24.57 81.69 -43.52
CA GLU A 1 23.71 80.94 -44.45
C GLU A 1 22.28 80.91 -43.94
N LYS A 2 21.27 81.01 -44.81
CA LYS A 2 19.84 81.14 -44.45
C LYS A 2 19.03 79.84 -44.57
N SER A 3 19.64 78.71 -44.97
CA SER A 3 18.89 77.47 -45.27
C SER A 3 18.84 76.43 -44.14
N GLY A 4 19.62 76.58 -43.06
CA GLY A 4 19.71 75.58 -41.98
C GLY A 4 20.39 74.25 -42.39
N PHE A 5 20.76 74.10 -43.66
CA PHE A 5 21.31 72.86 -44.22
C PHE A 5 22.68 72.49 -43.64
N GLY A 6 23.57 73.46 -43.37
CA GLY A 6 24.86 73.18 -42.73
C GLY A 6 24.74 72.60 -41.32
N GLN A 7 23.76 73.08 -40.53
CA GLN A 7 23.47 72.53 -39.20
C GLN A 7 22.88 71.12 -39.29
N LEU A 8 22.06 70.85 -40.30
CA LEU A 8 21.50 69.52 -40.55
C LEU A 8 22.58 68.54 -41.04
N GLU A 9 23.46 68.97 -41.92
CA GLU A 9 24.57 68.18 -42.46
C GLU A 9 25.59 67.84 -41.36
N GLU A 10 25.94 68.79 -40.50
CA GLU A 10 26.80 68.58 -39.34
C GLU A 10 26.13 67.69 -38.28
N TYR A 11 24.82 67.84 -38.06
CA TYR A 11 24.04 66.94 -37.22
C TYR A 11 24.01 65.52 -37.78
N ILE A 12 23.81 65.34 -39.09
CA ILE A 12 23.84 64.05 -39.78
C ILE A 12 25.24 63.43 -39.69
N PHE A 13 26.31 64.19 -39.93
CA PHE A 13 27.68 63.69 -39.84
C PHE A 13 28.09 63.31 -38.42
N ARG A 14 27.69 64.08 -37.39
CA ARG A 14 27.91 63.70 -35.98
C ARG A 14 27.06 62.51 -35.56
N THR A 15 25.80 62.46 -35.98
CA THR A 15 24.85 61.42 -35.54
C THR A 15 25.04 60.10 -36.29
N LEU A 16 25.61 60.12 -37.50
CA LEU A 16 25.92 58.95 -38.31
C LEU A 16 27.43 58.73 -38.49
N SER A 17 28.25 59.27 -37.59
CA SER A 17 29.66 58.92 -37.50
C SER A 17 29.80 57.40 -37.35
N GLU A 18 30.93 56.82 -37.78
CA GLU A 18 31.23 55.40 -37.57
C GLU A 18 31.06 55.00 -36.09
N GLU A 19 31.46 55.89 -35.17
CA GLU A 19 31.37 55.67 -33.72
C GLU A 19 29.92 55.64 -33.22
N GLU A 20 29.09 56.62 -33.61
CA GLU A 20 27.67 56.69 -33.22
C GLU A 20 26.85 55.55 -33.84
N ARG A 21 27.19 55.10 -35.05
CA ARG A 21 26.58 53.90 -35.67
C ARG A 21 26.90 52.63 -34.89
N VAL A 22 28.12 52.49 -34.38
CA VAL A 22 28.53 51.36 -33.53
C VAL A 22 27.78 51.41 -32.19
N LYS A 23 27.73 52.57 -31.52
CA LYS A 23 26.95 52.76 -30.28
C LYS A 23 25.48 52.39 -30.46
N MET A 24 24.85 52.85 -31.55
CA MET A 24 23.45 52.51 -31.86
C MET A 24 23.22 51.01 -32.08
N LYS A 25 24.11 50.32 -32.81
CA LYS A 25 24.02 48.86 -33.01
C LYS A 25 24.16 48.11 -31.70
N ILE A 26 25.17 48.43 -30.90
CA ILE A 26 25.40 47.82 -29.58
C ILE A 26 24.16 48.01 -28.71
N ARG A 27 23.65 49.25 -28.60
CA ARG A 27 22.44 49.54 -27.83
C ARG A 27 21.24 48.73 -28.29
N SER A 28 21.02 48.62 -29.60
CA SER A 28 19.93 47.83 -30.16
C SER A 28 20.07 46.34 -29.82
N THR A 29 21.24 45.74 -30.02
CA THR A 29 21.48 44.32 -29.70
C THR A 29 21.40 44.04 -28.20
N THR A 30 21.91 44.94 -27.37
CA THR A 30 21.86 44.81 -25.91
C THR A 30 20.42 44.92 -25.39
N ASN A 31 19.61 45.82 -25.94
CA ASN A 31 18.19 45.91 -25.59
C ASN A 31 17.40 44.65 -25.98
N ILE A 32 17.69 44.05 -27.15
CA ILE A 32 17.09 42.76 -27.54
C ILE A 32 17.52 41.66 -26.57
N ALA A 33 18.80 41.60 -26.22
CA ALA A 33 19.32 40.63 -25.26
C ALA A 33 18.71 40.78 -23.85
N LEU A 34 18.50 42.02 -23.38
CA LEU A 34 17.81 42.32 -22.12
C LEU A 34 16.34 41.88 -22.17
N SER A 35 15.65 42.11 -23.28
CA SER A 35 14.27 41.64 -23.47
C SER A 35 14.18 40.12 -23.43
N LEU A 36 15.12 39.42 -24.09
CA LEU A 36 15.19 37.95 -24.08
C LEU A 36 15.52 37.42 -22.68
N ALA A 37 16.44 38.07 -21.96
CA ALA A 37 16.77 37.71 -20.58
C ALA A 37 15.56 37.86 -19.65
N ALA A 38 14.78 38.94 -19.80
CA ALA A 38 13.56 39.15 -19.03
C ALA A 38 12.45 38.13 -19.38
N GLU A 39 12.38 37.66 -20.63
CA GLU A 39 11.48 36.59 -21.03
C GLU A 39 11.89 35.24 -20.44
N ALA A 40 13.18 34.91 -20.51
CA ALA A 40 13.72 33.70 -19.92
C ALA A 40 13.55 33.69 -18.39
N GLU A 41 13.74 34.83 -17.71
CA GLU A 41 13.49 34.96 -16.27
C GLU A 41 12.02 34.69 -15.91
N ARG A 42 11.08 35.21 -16.71
CA ARG A 42 9.64 34.93 -16.53
C ARG A 42 9.34 33.45 -16.68
N ALA A 43 9.82 32.80 -17.74
CA ALA A 43 9.61 31.38 -17.97
C ALA A 43 10.21 30.51 -16.84
N LEU A 44 11.42 30.81 -16.38
CA LEU A 44 12.02 30.13 -15.23
C LEU A 44 11.21 30.34 -13.94
N GLY A 45 10.65 31.54 -13.74
CA GLY A 45 9.77 31.84 -12.61
C GLY A 45 8.50 31.00 -12.61
N GLU A 46 7.88 30.82 -13.78
CA GLU A 46 6.72 29.94 -13.98
C GLU A 46 7.06 28.47 -13.69
N ASP A 47 8.17 27.97 -14.25
CA ASP A 47 8.64 26.60 -14.01
C ASP A 47 8.96 26.36 -12.51
N MET A 48 9.64 27.31 -11.85
CA MET A 48 9.94 27.22 -10.41
C MET A 48 8.67 27.18 -9.55
N LYS A 49 7.67 28.01 -9.88
CA LYS A 49 6.36 28.00 -9.21
C LYS A 49 5.69 26.64 -9.39
N LYS A 50 5.71 26.11 -10.63
CA LYS A 50 5.09 24.83 -10.95
C LYS A 50 5.74 23.66 -10.19
N ILE A 51 7.07 23.64 -10.10
CA ILE A 51 7.79 22.63 -9.30
C ILE A 51 7.40 22.73 -7.82
N ALA A 52 7.28 23.93 -7.26
CA ALA A 52 6.89 24.10 -5.87
C ALA A 52 5.49 23.52 -5.59
N GLU A 53 4.51 23.80 -6.47
CA GLU A 53 3.16 23.23 -6.39
C GLU A 53 3.16 21.70 -6.52
N ASP A 54 3.98 21.16 -7.42
CA ASP A 54 4.03 19.71 -7.64
C ASP A 54 4.76 18.97 -6.50
N VAL A 55 5.76 19.59 -5.87
CA VAL A 55 6.41 19.07 -4.65
C VAL A 55 5.44 19.04 -3.48
N GLU A 56 4.62 20.07 -3.31
CA GLU A 56 3.56 20.11 -2.29
C GLU A 56 2.53 18.99 -2.53
N LYS A 57 2.01 18.87 -3.76
CA LYS A 57 1.08 17.80 -4.13
C LYS A 57 1.66 16.41 -3.91
N LEU A 58 2.94 16.22 -4.21
CA LEU A 58 3.63 14.96 -3.98
C LEU A 58 3.69 14.63 -2.49
N GLY A 59 4.08 15.59 -1.65
CA GLY A 59 4.15 15.41 -0.20
C GLY A 59 2.79 15.15 0.45
N ASP A 60 1.73 15.80 -0.02
CA ASP A 60 0.37 15.53 0.45
C ASP A 60 -0.11 14.13 0.03
N PHE A 61 0.28 13.68 -1.16
CA PHE A 61 -0.02 12.34 -1.62
C PHE A 61 0.76 11.26 -0.84
N GLU A 62 2.03 11.49 -0.49
CA GLU A 62 2.81 10.61 0.40
C GLU A 62 2.09 10.41 1.75
N LYS A 63 1.64 11.50 2.40
CA LYS A 63 0.86 11.41 3.65
C LYS A 63 -0.47 10.69 3.47
N LYS A 64 -1.13 10.87 2.32
CA LYS A 64 -2.37 10.15 2.00
C LYS A 64 -2.14 8.64 1.93
N LEU A 65 -1.02 8.19 1.35
CA LEU A 65 -0.69 6.76 1.30
C LEU A 65 -0.51 6.16 2.70
N GLU A 66 0.16 6.87 3.61
CA GLU A 66 0.29 6.46 5.02
C GLU A 66 -1.08 6.36 5.69
N SER A 67 -1.96 7.35 5.48
CA SER A 67 -3.31 7.31 6.06
C SER A 67 -4.15 6.15 5.53
N LEU A 68 -4.03 5.82 4.24
CA LEU A 68 -4.79 4.74 3.62
C LEU A 68 -4.41 3.37 4.20
N GLU A 69 -3.13 3.14 4.46
CA GLU A 69 -2.66 1.91 5.10
C GLU A 69 -3.26 1.76 6.51
N VAL A 70 -3.20 2.83 7.32
CA VAL A 70 -3.78 2.82 8.67
C VAL A 70 -5.28 2.52 8.63
N GLU A 71 -6.01 3.11 7.69
CA GLU A 71 -7.44 2.86 7.50
C GLU A 71 -7.71 1.40 7.10
N MET A 72 -6.91 0.83 6.19
CA MET A 72 -7.00 -0.58 5.81
C MET A 72 -6.78 -1.50 7.02
N LEU A 73 -5.75 -1.24 7.83
CA LEU A 73 -5.49 -2.04 9.03
C LEU A 73 -6.64 -1.95 10.04
N GLN A 74 -7.21 -0.77 10.26
CA GLN A 74 -8.37 -0.59 11.12
C GLN A 74 -9.59 -1.35 10.58
N ASN A 75 -9.87 -1.23 9.28
CA ASN A 75 -10.97 -1.92 8.62
C ASN A 75 -10.80 -3.44 8.63
N SER A 76 -9.57 -3.94 8.73
CA SER A 76 -9.31 -5.37 8.81
C SER A 76 -9.72 -6.00 10.14
N ALA A 77 -9.81 -5.20 11.21
CA ALA A 77 -10.14 -5.69 12.55
C ALA A 77 -11.52 -6.38 12.61
N GLN A 78 -12.45 -6.00 11.73
CA GLN A 78 -13.75 -6.66 11.63
C GLN A 78 -13.63 -8.15 11.28
N PHE A 79 -12.64 -8.56 10.48
CA PHE A 79 -12.44 -9.96 10.11
C PHE A 79 -11.89 -10.76 11.30
N THR A 80 -10.91 -10.20 12.01
CA THR A 80 -10.36 -10.84 13.21
C THR A 80 -11.41 -10.98 14.31
N GLU A 81 -12.29 -9.99 14.49
CA GLU A 81 -13.38 -10.10 15.48
C GLU A 81 -14.45 -11.12 15.06
N ARG A 82 -14.80 -11.21 13.77
CA ARG A 82 -15.71 -12.25 13.29
C ARG A 82 -15.13 -13.66 13.49
N ILE A 83 -13.86 -13.86 13.14
CA ILE A 83 -13.14 -15.12 13.37
C ILE A 83 -13.07 -15.46 14.87
N ARG A 84 -12.74 -14.48 15.72
CA ARG A 84 -12.76 -14.63 17.18
C ARG A 84 -14.12 -15.11 17.67
N SER A 85 -15.20 -14.46 17.22
CA SER A 85 -16.56 -14.83 17.57
C SER A 85 -16.88 -16.28 17.20
N ARG A 86 -16.52 -16.73 15.99
CA ARG A 86 -16.73 -18.12 15.55
C ARG A 86 -15.97 -19.14 16.40
N LEU A 87 -14.74 -18.81 16.79
CA LEU A 87 -13.93 -19.69 17.64
C LEU A 87 -14.41 -19.70 19.09
N LEU A 88 -14.97 -18.60 19.61
CA LEU A 88 -15.62 -18.57 20.93
C LEU A 88 -16.94 -19.37 20.94
N GLU A 89 -17.71 -19.31 19.85
CA GLU A 89 -18.89 -20.16 19.67
C GLU A 89 -18.49 -21.65 19.59
N PHE A 90 -17.44 -21.97 18.82
CA PHE A 90 -16.84 -23.31 18.81
C PHE A 90 -16.41 -23.76 20.19
N LYS A 91 -15.78 -22.87 20.97
CA LYS A 91 -15.37 -23.11 22.34
C LYS A 91 -16.56 -23.50 23.20
N THR A 92 -17.65 -22.75 23.10
CA THR A 92 -18.87 -22.97 23.88
C THR A 92 -19.52 -24.31 23.52
N ARG A 93 -19.73 -24.56 22.22
CA ARG A 93 -20.29 -25.84 21.72
C ARG A 93 -19.44 -27.05 22.11
N GLY A 94 -18.12 -26.91 22.09
CA GLY A 94 -17.21 -27.99 22.47
C GLY A 94 -17.25 -28.30 23.97
N ILE A 95 -17.34 -27.25 24.81
CA ILE A 95 -17.53 -27.40 26.25
C ILE A 95 -18.86 -28.09 26.55
N GLU A 96 -19.96 -27.66 25.92
CA GLU A 96 -21.29 -28.28 26.06
C GLU A 96 -21.29 -29.74 25.61
N PHE A 97 -20.64 -30.06 24.49
CA PHE A 97 -20.50 -31.44 24.01
C PHE A 97 -19.75 -32.33 25.02
N ILE A 98 -18.61 -31.87 25.56
CA ILE A 98 -17.85 -32.59 26.58
C ILE A 98 -18.71 -32.80 27.83
N ASP A 99 -19.48 -31.77 28.21
CA ASP A 99 -20.37 -31.77 29.36
C ASP A 99 -21.47 -32.82 29.24
N GLU A 100 -22.19 -32.83 28.11
CA GLU A 100 -23.26 -33.78 27.80
C GLU A 100 -22.72 -35.20 27.66
N PHE A 101 -21.64 -35.38 26.89
CA PHE A 101 -21.03 -36.69 26.67
C PHE A 101 -20.64 -37.38 28.00
N MET A 102 -20.07 -36.60 28.93
CA MET A 102 -19.66 -37.10 30.25
C MET A 102 -20.84 -37.29 31.23
N ARG A 103 -22.01 -36.70 30.96
CA ARG A 103 -23.24 -36.92 31.76
C ARG A 103 -23.92 -38.26 31.43
N PHE A 104 -23.83 -38.74 30.18
CA PHE A 104 -24.49 -39.97 29.73
C PHE A 104 -23.74 -41.27 30.10
N GLY A 105 -23.15 -41.35 31.30
CA GLY A 105 -22.40 -42.52 31.81
C GLY A 105 -23.15 -43.87 31.86
N ASN A 106 -24.34 -43.96 31.29
CA ASN A 106 -25.22 -45.14 31.31
C ASN A 106 -25.41 -45.84 29.95
N ILE A 107 -24.69 -45.52 28.88
CA ILE A 107 -24.69 -46.37 27.67
C ILE A 107 -23.49 -47.32 27.72
N PRO A 108 -23.66 -48.57 28.17
CA PRO A 108 -22.55 -49.50 28.31
C PRO A 108 -22.06 -49.92 26.92
N LYS A 109 -20.77 -49.70 26.67
CA LYS A 109 -19.92 -50.33 25.65
C LYS A 109 -20.34 -50.10 24.19
N LEU A 110 -19.37 -49.70 23.35
CA LEU A 110 -19.42 -49.60 21.88
C LEU A 110 -19.67 -48.23 21.24
N ILE A 111 -19.51 -47.10 21.94
CA ILE A 111 -19.26 -45.87 21.20
C ILE A 111 -17.78 -45.92 20.76
N SER A 112 -17.56 -46.37 19.53
CA SER A 112 -16.23 -46.35 18.93
C SER A 112 -15.68 -44.92 19.00
N LYS A 113 -14.37 -44.76 19.21
CA LYS A 113 -13.71 -43.43 19.16
C LYS A 113 -14.10 -42.67 17.88
N GLN A 114 -14.30 -43.40 16.78
CA GLN A 114 -14.81 -42.89 15.50
C GLN A 114 -16.24 -42.34 15.57
N LYS A 115 -17.13 -42.90 16.38
CA LYS A 115 -18.50 -42.38 16.54
C LYS A 115 -18.51 -41.08 17.35
N ILE A 116 -17.71 -40.98 18.42
CA ILE A 116 -17.53 -39.74 19.20
C ILE A 116 -16.94 -38.65 18.30
N ALA A 117 -15.91 -38.99 17.54
CA ALA A 117 -15.29 -38.13 16.55
C ALA A 117 -16.31 -37.53 15.57
N LYS A 118 -17.12 -38.39 14.95
CA LYS A 118 -18.16 -37.97 13.99
C LYS A 118 -19.25 -37.11 14.62
N GLU A 119 -19.66 -37.41 15.85
CA GLU A 119 -20.64 -36.58 16.55
C GLU A 119 -20.08 -35.21 16.94
N PHE A 120 -18.82 -35.14 17.38
CA PHE A 120 -18.14 -33.87 17.65
C PHE A 120 -17.96 -33.05 16.36
N GLU A 121 -17.53 -33.71 15.28
CA GLU A 121 -17.41 -33.08 13.96
C GLU A 121 -18.75 -32.47 13.54
N TYR A 122 -19.83 -33.26 13.60
CA TYR A 122 -21.16 -32.81 13.18
C TYR A 122 -21.75 -31.72 14.08
N LYS A 123 -21.67 -31.88 15.41
CA LYS A 123 -22.32 -30.97 16.38
C LYS A 123 -21.51 -29.72 16.69
N VAL A 124 -20.18 -29.79 16.61
CA VAL A 124 -19.29 -28.73 17.11
C VAL A 124 -18.46 -28.11 16.00
N SER A 125 -17.82 -28.93 15.15
CA SER A 125 -16.76 -28.46 14.24
C SER A 125 -17.26 -28.00 12.88
N ARG A 126 -18.16 -28.77 12.24
CA ARG A 126 -18.54 -28.59 10.82
C ARG A 126 -19.06 -27.19 10.51
N GLN A 127 -19.93 -26.65 11.36
CA GLN A 127 -20.44 -25.29 11.17
C GLN A 127 -19.32 -24.25 11.33
N THR A 128 -18.53 -24.33 12.41
CA THR A 128 -17.42 -23.40 12.65
C THR A 128 -16.46 -23.39 11.48
N VAL A 129 -16.08 -24.57 11.02
CA VAL A 129 -15.14 -24.74 9.91
C VAL A 129 -15.66 -24.06 8.64
N ASN A 130 -16.89 -24.35 8.22
CA ASN A 130 -17.47 -23.76 7.02
C ASN A 130 -17.60 -22.23 7.13
N GLU A 131 -17.95 -21.71 8.30
CA GLU A 131 -18.07 -20.28 8.54
C GLU A 131 -16.71 -19.58 8.58
N LEU A 132 -15.68 -20.22 9.14
CA LEU A 132 -14.31 -19.72 9.12
C LEU A 132 -13.75 -19.66 7.70
N GLU A 133 -13.99 -20.68 6.86
CA GLU A 133 -13.59 -20.63 5.44
C GLU A 133 -14.21 -19.43 4.74
N LYS A 134 -15.52 -19.23 4.91
CA LYS A 134 -16.22 -18.11 4.30
C LYS A 134 -15.68 -16.76 4.77
N ASP A 135 -15.37 -16.64 6.06
CA ASP A 135 -14.84 -15.40 6.65
C ASP A 135 -13.41 -15.13 6.15
N LEU A 136 -12.57 -16.17 6.02
CA LEU A 136 -11.23 -16.08 5.42
C LEU A 136 -11.28 -15.72 3.93
N ASP A 137 -12.15 -16.36 3.14
CA ASP A 137 -12.33 -16.05 1.72
C ASP A 137 -12.79 -14.60 1.53
N THR A 138 -13.74 -14.15 2.35
CA THR A 138 -14.21 -12.75 2.32
C THR A 138 -13.07 -11.79 2.65
N MET A 139 -12.22 -12.16 3.61
CA MET A 139 -11.06 -11.38 4.00
C MET A 139 -10.03 -11.29 2.86
N VAL A 140 -9.70 -12.40 2.19
CA VAL A 140 -8.79 -12.41 1.02
C VAL A 140 -9.32 -11.49 -0.09
N VAL A 141 -10.59 -11.62 -0.45
CA VAL A 141 -11.23 -10.76 -1.48
C VAL A 141 -11.19 -9.28 -1.07
N TRP A 142 -11.42 -8.99 0.21
CA TRP A 142 -11.33 -7.63 0.70
C TRP A 142 -9.89 -7.10 0.67
N THR A 143 -8.90 -7.89 1.07
CA THR A 143 -7.47 -7.54 1.03
C THR A 143 -7.03 -7.23 -0.40
N GLU A 144 -7.42 -8.07 -1.37
CA GLU A 144 -7.17 -7.85 -2.80
C GLU A 144 -7.76 -6.50 -3.26
N LYS A 145 -9.02 -6.24 -2.92
CA LYS A 145 -9.70 -5.00 -3.31
C LYS A 145 -9.04 -3.77 -2.68
N SER A 146 -8.64 -3.86 -1.42
CA SER A 146 -7.93 -2.78 -0.70
C SER A 146 -6.57 -2.50 -1.33
N ALA A 147 -5.80 -3.54 -1.64
CA ALA A 147 -4.51 -3.44 -2.34
C ALA A 147 -4.66 -2.74 -3.70
N ARG A 148 -5.65 -3.16 -4.50
CA ARG A 148 -5.94 -2.53 -5.79
C ARG A 148 -6.36 -1.07 -5.64
N SER A 149 -7.21 -0.76 -4.66
CA SER A 149 -7.66 0.61 -4.39
C SER A 149 -6.50 1.54 -4.01
N LEU A 150 -5.50 1.05 -3.27
CA LEU A 150 -4.30 1.81 -2.95
C LEU A 150 -3.54 2.18 -4.23
N LEU A 151 -3.31 1.19 -5.11
CA LEU A 151 -2.58 1.41 -6.35
C LEU A 151 -3.37 2.21 -7.38
N ASP A 152 -4.70 2.06 -7.42
CA ASP A 152 -5.60 2.91 -8.19
C ASP A 152 -5.46 4.37 -7.75
N SER A 153 -5.37 4.63 -6.44
CA SER A 153 -5.13 5.98 -5.92
C SER A 153 -3.79 6.55 -6.39
N THR A 154 -2.75 5.72 -6.49
CA THR A 154 -1.44 6.10 -7.04
C THR A 154 -1.53 6.40 -8.54
N VAL A 155 -2.12 5.52 -9.34
CA VAL A 155 -2.32 5.75 -10.77
C VAL A 155 -3.13 7.04 -11.02
N ASP A 156 -4.18 7.28 -10.22
CA ASP A 156 -4.99 8.49 -10.30
C ASP A 156 -4.20 9.75 -9.97
N PHE A 157 -3.26 9.70 -9.01
CA PHE A 157 -2.34 10.79 -8.74
C PHE A 157 -1.50 11.14 -9.99
N TYR A 158 -0.93 10.14 -10.66
CA TYR A 158 -0.19 10.37 -11.91
C TYR A 158 -1.09 10.92 -13.02
N ASN A 159 -2.27 10.36 -13.21
CA ASN A 159 -3.23 10.81 -14.22
C ASN A 159 -3.63 12.28 -14.01
N LYS A 160 -3.87 12.70 -12.77
CA LYS A 160 -4.14 14.10 -12.43
C LYS A 160 -2.93 14.99 -12.64
N SER A 161 -1.73 14.47 -12.41
CA SER A 161 -0.47 15.21 -12.58
C SER A 161 -0.08 15.41 -14.05
N ILE A 162 -0.52 14.53 -14.95
CA ILE A 162 -0.27 14.60 -16.40
C ILE A 162 -1.18 15.62 -17.10
N ARG A 163 -2.42 15.81 -16.61
CA ARG A 163 -3.38 16.70 -17.27
C ARG A 163 -2.80 18.11 -17.41
N PRO A 164 -2.65 18.64 -18.64
CA PRO A 164 -2.13 19.98 -18.84
C PRO A 164 -3.16 20.99 -18.33
N GLU A 165 -2.79 21.73 -17.29
CA GLU A 165 -3.41 23.02 -17.01
C GLU A 165 -3.12 23.91 -18.23
N SER A 166 -4.16 24.53 -18.78
CA SER A 166 -4.10 25.31 -20.01
C SER A 166 -3.19 26.53 -19.84
N SER A 167 -1.89 26.39 -20.06
CA SER A 167 -0.96 27.52 -20.11
C SER A 167 0.11 27.32 -21.18
N SER A 168 0.21 28.33 -22.02
CA SER A 168 1.04 28.49 -23.21
C SER A 168 2.52 28.16 -22.98
N GLY A 169 3.11 27.47 -23.98
CA GLY A 169 4.54 27.22 -24.10
C GLY A 169 4.98 25.90 -23.45
N THR A 170 5.31 24.89 -24.26
CA THR A 170 5.98 23.69 -23.75
C THR A 170 7.43 24.05 -23.43
N THR A 171 7.72 24.38 -22.17
CA THR A 171 9.10 24.48 -21.68
C THR A 171 9.75 23.09 -21.71
N GLY A 172 11.08 23.01 -21.77
CA GLY A 172 11.81 21.74 -21.68
C GLY A 172 11.46 20.97 -20.40
N PHE A 173 11.28 21.71 -19.29
CA PHE A 173 10.78 21.17 -18.02
C PHE A 173 9.42 20.48 -18.18
N MET A 174 8.42 21.14 -18.77
CA MET A 174 7.07 20.57 -18.94
C MET A 174 7.09 19.30 -19.80
N TYR A 175 7.94 19.25 -20.82
CA TYR A 175 8.13 18.06 -21.65
C TYR A 175 8.74 16.90 -20.84
N ASP A 176 9.88 17.13 -20.17
CA ASP A 176 10.58 16.11 -19.39
C ASP A 176 9.70 15.57 -18.25
N ARG A 177 8.97 16.46 -17.58
CA ARG A 177 8.00 16.14 -16.53
C ARG A 177 6.90 15.21 -17.05
N THR A 178 6.27 15.55 -18.17
CA THR A 178 5.16 14.77 -18.74
C THR A 178 5.62 13.37 -19.13
N ARG A 179 6.78 13.28 -19.80
CA ARG A 179 7.38 11.99 -20.20
C ARG A 179 7.69 11.10 -19.00
N LEU A 180 8.24 11.67 -17.92
CA LEU A 180 8.52 10.93 -16.69
C LEU A 180 7.24 10.41 -16.04
N LEU A 181 6.23 11.27 -15.90
CA LEU A 181 4.94 10.90 -15.33
C LEU A 181 4.27 9.77 -16.14
N ASP A 182 4.27 9.87 -17.47
CA ASP A 182 3.71 8.83 -18.34
C ASP A 182 4.45 7.50 -18.20
N THR A 183 5.78 7.52 -18.10
CA THR A 183 6.61 6.32 -17.94
C THR A 183 6.29 5.61 -16.62
N VAL A 184 6.34 6.35 -15.51
CA VAL A 184 6.07 5.78 -14.18
C VAL A 184 4.63 5.31 -14.07
N ARG A 185 3.66 6.06 -14.63
CA ARG A 185 2.26 5.62 -14.71
C ARG A 185 2.15 4.27 -15.44
N SER A 186 2.78 4.12 -16.60
CA SER A 186 2.72 2.88 -17.37
C SER A 186 3.30 1.69 -16.61
N GLU A 187 4.41 1.89 -15.89
CA GLU A 187 5.00 0.85 -15.03
C GLU A 187 4.09 0.48 -13.87
N LEU A 188 3.45 1.47 -13.23
CA LEU A 188 2.46 1.26 -12.18
C LEU A 188 1.24 0.49 -12.70
N GLU A 189 0.72 0.84 -13.88
CA GLU A 189 -0.39 0.12 -14.49
C GLU A 189 -0.04 -1.34 -14.81
N ALA A 190 1.18 -1.60 -15.28
CA ALA A 190 1.67 -2.95 -15.52
C ALA A 190 1.76 -3.75 -14.20
N LYS A 191 2.34 -3.16 -13.15
CA LYS A 191 2.43 -3.78 -11.83
C LYS A 191 1.06 -4.02 -11.21
N ARG A 192 0.15 -3.06 -11.31
CA ARG A 192 -1.26 -3.20 -10.89
C ARG A 192 -1.93 -4.41 -11.55
N LYS A 193 -1.72 -4.61 -12.85
CA LYS A 193 -2.27 -5.76 -13.60
C LYS A 193 -1.62 -7.08 -13.20
N ALA A 194 -0.36 -7.05 -12.73
CA ALA A 194 0.38 -8.22 -12.29
C ALA A 194 0.05 -8.67 -10.85
N ILE A 195 -0.82 -7.95 -10.13
CA ILE A 195 -1.23 -8.35 -8.78
C ILE A 195 -2.15 -9.56 -8.84
N ASP A 196 -1.64 -10.67 -8.33
CA ASP A 196 -2.36 -11.92 -8.16
C ASP A 196 -3.06 -11.97 -6.78
N PRO A 197 -4.39 -12.17 -6.74
CA PRO A 197 -5.13 -12.39 -5.50
C PRO A 197 -4.65 -13.60 -4.68
N GLY A 198 -4.10 -14.63 -5.33
CA GLY A 198 -3.59 -15.82 -4.68
C GLY A 198 -2.34 -15.57 -3.83
N ASP A 199 -1.52 -14.60 -4.22
CA ASP A 199 -0.32 -14.21 -3.46
C ASP A 199 -0.65 -13.28 -2.29
N LEU A 200 -1.67 -12.43 -2.44
CA LEU A 200 -2.16 -11.49 -1.43
C LEU A 200 -3.15 -12.14 -0.47
N GLY A 201 -2.65 -13.07 0.35
CA GLY A 201 -3.42 -13.74 1.38
C GLY A 201 -3.57 -15.26 1.21
N GLY A 202 -2.98 -15.88 0.19
CA GLY A 202 -2.92 -17.35 0.12
C GLY A 202 -2.26 -17.95 1.38
N ASN A 203 -1.13 -17.36 1.79
CA ASN A 203 -0.44 -17.74 3.03
C ASN A 203 -1.29 -17.55 4.30
N LEU A 204 -2.23 -16.59 4.28
CA LEU A 204 -3.17 -16.35 5.38
C LEU A 204 -4.11 -17.54 5.55
N VAL A 205 -4.74 -17.94 4.46
CA VAL A 205 -5.70 -19.05 4.42
C VAL A 205 -5.00 -20.35 4.78
N ASP A 206 -3.79 -20.58 4.26
CA ASP A 206 -3.05 -21.81 4.54
C ASP A 206 -2.56 -21.89 5.99
N SER A 207 -2.10 -20.77 6.56
CA SER A 207 -1.71 -20.71 7.99
C SER A 207 -2.92 -20.90 8.91
N ALA A 208 -4.05 -20.25 8.59
CA ALA A 208 -5.31 -20.44 9.28
C ALA A 208 -5.79 -21.90 9.20
N ARG A 209 -5.67 -22.53 8.03
CA ARG A 209 -5.99 -23.94 7.82
C ARG A 209 -5.10 -24.85 8.66
N ALA A 210 -3.80 -24.60 8.71
CA ALA A 210 -2.86 -25.38 9.51
C ALA A 210 -3.16 -25.26 11.02
N ALA A 211 -3.45 -24.06 11.53
CA ALA A 211 -3.79 -23.83 12.92
C ALA A 211 -5.11 -24.52 13.32
N VAL A 212 -6.14 -24.45 12.47
CA VAL A 212 -7.40 -25.17 12.71
C VAL A 212 -7.19 -26.69 12.64
N ALA A 213 -6.42 -27.18 11.67
CA ALA A 213 -6.12 -28.61 11.52
C ALA A 213 -5.37 -29.18 12.74
N SER A 214 -4.43 -28.42 13.32
CA SER A 214 -3.67 -28.86 14.49
C SER A 214 -4.56 -29.05 15.74
N VAL A 215 -5.60 -28.23 15.87
CA VAL A 215 -6.54 -28.25 16.99
C VAL A 215 -7.65 -29.29 16.81
N LEU A 216 -8.16 -29.44 15.59
CA LEU A 216 -9.23 -30.37 15.25
C LEU A 216 -8.75 -31.78 14.89
N GLY A 217 -7.44 -31.99 14.68
CA GLY A 217 -6.87 -33.31 14.36
C GLY A 217 -7.32 -33.87 13.00
N VAL A 218 -7.45 -32.95 12.05
CA VAL A 218 -7.93 -33.12 10.68
C VAL A 218 -6.72 -33.30 9.76
N GLN A 219 -6.61 -34.42 9.02
CA GLN A 219 -5.60 -34.54 7.96
C GLN A 219 -6.06 -33.74 6.74
N VAL A 220 -5.31 -32.69 6.42
CA VAL A 220 -5.56 -31.82 5.27
C VAL A 220 -5.17 -32.56 3.99
N GLY A 221 -6.13 -33.27 3.39
CA GLY A 221 -6.09 -33.59 1.97
C GLY A 221 -6.59 -32.36 1.22
N GLY A 222 -5.75 -31.76 0.38
CA GLY A 222 -6.04 -30.48 -0.28
C GLY A 222 -7.43 -30.43 -0.90
N LEU A 223 -8.10 -29.28 -0.72
CA LEU A 223 -9.46 -28.87 -1.13
C LEU A 223 -10.46 -28.82 0.05
N ALA A 224 -10.49 -27.65 0.71
CA ALA A 224 -11.39 -27.19 1.77
C ALA A 224 -11.21 -27.80 3.18
N LEU A 225 -11.29 -26.95 4.22
CA LEU A 225 -11.42 -27.33 5.64
C LEU A 225 -12.61 -28.30 5.86
N GLY A 226 -13.58 -28.33 4.94
CA GLY A 226 -14.71 -29.25 4.96
C GLY A 226 -14.40 -30.73 4.62
N ALA A 227 -13.22 -31.08 4.10
CA ALA A 227 -12.94 -32.43 3.55
C ALA A 227 -12.25 -33.42 4.51
N ALA A 228 -12.15 -33.11 5.79
CA ALA A 228 -11.27 -33.85 6.67
C ALA A 228 -11.90 -34.99 7.48
N VAL A 229 -11.31 -36.17 7.34
CA VAL A 229 -11.57 -37.34 8.18
C VAL A 229 -10.81 -37.20 9.50
N VAL A 230 -11.51 -37.44 10.62
CA VAL A 230 -10.93 -37.44 11.96
C VAL A 230 -9.99 -38.64 12.16
N THR A 231 -8.68 -38.41 12.15
CA THR A 231 -7.65 -39.40 12.54
C THR A 231 -7.01 -39.13 13.91
N ALA A 232 -7.54 -38.17 14.68
CA ALA A 232 -7.04 -37.77 16.01
C ALA A 232 -7.06 -38.86 17.10
N PHE A 233 -7.55 -40.07 16.80
CA PHE A 233 -7.80 -41.12 17.80
C PHE A 233 -6.94 -42.39 17.63
N SER A 234 -5.96 -42.39 16.72
CA SER A 234 -5.34 -43.63 16.21
C SER A 234 -4.02 -44.07 16.87
N SER A 235 -3.43 -43.34 17.82
CA SER A 235 -2.22 -43.82 18.51
C SER A 235 -2.19 -43.52 20.00
N LEU A 236 -2.03 -44.58 20.79
CA LEU A 236 -1.49 -44.49 22.14
C LEU A 236 -0.06 -43.94 22.06
N LEU A 237 0.24 -43.00 22.96
CA LEU A 237 1.56 -42.45 23.30
C LEU A 237 2.15 -41.38 22.34
N VAL A 238 2.83 -40.46 23.02
CA VAL A 238 3.71 -39.36 22.56
C VAL A 238 3.02 -38.00 22.46
N ASP A 239 3.54 -37.10 23.31
CA ASP A 239 3.08 -35.75 23.58
C ASP A 239 2.78 -34.95 22.30
N ILE A 240 1.74 -34.11 22.38
CA ILE A 240 1.24 -33.22 21.30
C ILE A 240 0.37 -33.95 20.26
N THR A 241 -0.80 -34.47 20.68
CA THR A 241 -1.84 -34.96 19.77
C THR A 241 -3.23 -34.54 20.28
N GLY A 242 -3.80 -33.47 19.68
CA GLY A 242 -5.24 -33.14 19.57
C GLY A 242 -6.17 -33.18 20.80
N ILE A 243 -6.98 -32.14 20.97
CA ILE A 243 -8.10 -32.04 21.93
C ILE A 243 -8.98 -33.32 21.99
N LEU A 244 -9.16 -33.98 20.84
CA LEU A 244 -9.97 -35.18 20.71
C LEU A 244 -9.36 -36.38 21.45
N ALA A 245 -8.02 -36.53 21.52
CA ALA A 245 -7.38 -37.62 22.24
C ALA A 245 -7.70 -37.57 23.74
N THR A 246 -7.79 -36.37 24.32
CA THR A 246 -8.19 -36.15 25.71
C THR A 246 -9.62 -36.63 25.98
N ILE A 247 -10.54 -36.47 25.02
CA ILE A 247 -11.92 -36.96 25.14
C ILE A 247 -12.00 -38.49 25.08
N ALA A 248 -11.18 -39.17 24.27
CA ALA A 248 -11.19 -40.64 24.18
C ALA A 248 -10.48 -41.37 25.32
N VAL A 249 -9.39 -40.82 25.86
CA VAL A 249 -8.67 -41.48 26.98
C VAL A 249 -9.55 -41.57 28.23
N VAL A 250 -10.55 -40.69 28.35
CA VAL A 250 -11.51 -40.66 29.46
C VAL A 250 -12.61 -41.72 29.35
N ALA A 251 -12.91 -42.23 28.14
CA ALA A 251 -13.95 -43.24 27.94
C ALA A 251 -13.61 -44.64 28.51
N THR A 252 -12.33 -44.92 28.80
CA THR A 252 -11.88 -46.22 29.32
C THR A 252 -11.71 -46.29 30.84
N ALA A 253 -11.84 -45.18 31.58
CA ALA A 253 -11.65 -45.18 33.04
C ALA A 253 -12.67 -44.31 33.79
N PHE A 254 -13.74 -44.97 34.22
CA PHE A 254 -14.54 -44.69 35.42
C PHE A 254 -15.51 -43.50 35.45
N MET A 255 -16.67 -43.85 36.04
CA MET A 255 -17.97 -43.18 36.08
C MET A 255 -18.11 -42.08 37.15
N ILE A 256 -17.05 -41.64 37.84
CA ILE A 256 -17.20 -40.90 39.12
C ILE A 256 -16.09 -39.84 39.38
N LEU A 257 -15.67 -39.05 38.39
CA LEU A 257 -14.70 -37.97 38.65
C LEU A 257 -15.15 -36.63 38.05
N PRO A 258 -15.95 -35.82 38.79
CA PRO A 258 -16.28 -34.45 38.39
C PRO A 258 -15.03 -33.60 38.11
N LYS A 259 -13.92 -33.92 38.77
CA LYS A 259 -12.61 -33.33 38.51
C LYS A 259 -12.13 -33.59 37.08
N LYS A 260 -12.24 -34.82 36.56
CA LYS A 260 -11.81 -35.18 35.19
C LYS A 260 -12.65 -34.50 34.10
N ARG A 261 -13.97 -34.33 34.32
CA ARG A 261 -14.83 -33.53 33.44
C ARG A 261 -14.38 -32.07 33.40
N ARG A 262 -14.15 -31.47 34.57
CA ARG A 262 -13.63 -30.09 34.67
C ARG A 262 -12.26 -29.95 34.03
N ASP A 263 -11.38 -30.92 34.22
CA ASP A 263 -10.04 -30.95 33.62
C ASP A 263 -10.13 -30.99 32.09
N ALA A 264 -11.00 -31.84 31.51
CA ALA A 264 -11.20 -31.93 30.06
C ALA A 264 -11.79 -30.64 29.46
N MET A 265 -12.80 -30.04 30.10
CA MET A 265 -13.36 -28.75 29.67
C MET A 265 -12.33 -27.63 29.76
N LYS A 266 -11.51 -27.62 30.82
CA LYS A 266 -10.43 -26.63 31.01
C LYS A 266 -9.35 -26.77 29.96
N GLU A 267 -8.88 -27.99 29.68
CA GLU A 267 -7.87 -28.25 28.66
C GLU A 267 -8.39 -27.89 27.26
N PHE A 268 -9.63 -28.26 26.94
CA PHE A 268 -10.31 -27.85 25.71
C PHE A 268 -10.34 -26.32 25.58
N SER A 269 -10.82 -25.64 26.62
CA SER A 269 -10.87 -24.18 26.68
C SER A 269 -9.50 -23.56 26.40
N GLN A 270 -8.45 -24.02 27.09
CA GLN A 270 -7.09 -23.48 26.95
C GLN A 270 -6.53 -23.66 25.54
N LYS A 271 -6.76 -24.82 24.92
CA LYS A 271 -6.30 -25.08 23.54
C LYS A 271 -7.05 -24.23 22.51
N VAL A 272 -8.36 -24.00 22.71
CA VAL A 272 -9.13 -23.09 21.85
C VAL A 272 -8.73 -21.63 22.08
N ASP A 273 -8.45 -21.22 23.31
CA ASP A 273 -7.94 -19.88 23.60
C ASP A 273 -6.58 -19.65 22.91
N ALA A 274 -5.68 -20.63 22.94
CA ALA A 274 -4.42 -20.58 22.22
C ALA A 274 -4.62 -20.47 20.69
N LEU A 275 -5.56 -21.25 20.13
CA LEU A 275 -5.93 -21.16 18.71
C LEU A 275 -6.42 -19.77 18.33
N ILE A 276 -7.30 -19.18 19.15
CA ILE A 276 -7.84 -17.84 18.92
C ILE A 276 -6.71 -16.82 18.84
N GLU A 277 -5.82 -16.82 19.83
CA GLU A 277 -4.70 -15.88 19.89
C GLU A 277 -3.72 -16.08 18.73
N GLU A 278 -3.34 -17.32 18.43
CA GLU A 278 -2.41 -17.63 17.33
C GLU A 278 -3.00 -17.23 15.97
N MET A 279 -4.26 -17.58 15.71
CA MET A 279 -4.92 -17.28 14.45
C MET A 279 -5.09 -15.77 14.26
N ILE A 280 -5.57 -15.04 15.26
CA ILE A 280 -5.76 -13.59 15.17
C ILE A 280 -4.41 -12.87 15.00
N SER A 281 -3.40 -13.26 15.77
CA SER A 281 -2.07 -12.67 15.71
C SER A 281 -1.41 -12.91 14.34
N SER A 282 -1.48 -14.15 13.83
CA SER A 282 -0.94 -14.50 12.52
C SER A 282 -1.66 -13.73 11.40
N ILE A 283 -2.99 -13.64 11.49
CA ILE A 283 -3.81 -12.93 10.50
C ILE A 283 -3.44 -11.46 10.46
N ARG A 284 -3.42 -10.81 11.62
CA ARG A 284 -3.08 -9.40 11.76
C ARG A 284 -1.67 -9.11 11.25
N SER A 285 -0.70 -9.91 11.69
CA SER A 285 0.71 -9.71 11.30
C SER A 285 0.91 -9.89 9.79
N GLN A 286 0.17 -10.81 9.17
CA GLN A 286 0.24 -11.02 7.73
C GLN A 286 -0.32 -9.82 6.95
N LEU A 287 -1.50 -9.32 7.36
CA LEU A 287 -2.06 -8.11 6.74
C LEU A 287 -1.19 -6.88 6.92
N GLU A 288 -0.60 -6.69 8.11
CA GLU A 288 0.35 -5.60 8.38
C GLU A 288 1.53 -5.66 7.39
N ARG A 289 2.11 -6.84 7.17
CA ARG A 289 3.19 -7.02 6.18
C ARG A 289 2.73 -6.79 4.74
N ASP A 290 1.56 -7.30 4.37
CA ASP A 290 1.07 -7.21 2.99
C ASP A 290 0.75 -5.76 2.63
N PHE A 291 0.07 -5.01 3.51
CA PHE A 291 -0.26 -3.61 3.28
C PHE A 291 0.96 -2.69 3.35
N ASP A 292 1.90 -2.93 4.27
CA ASP A 292 3.16 -2.17 4.31
C ASP A 292 3.96 -2.38 3.02
N GLY A 293 4.06 -3.63 2.54
CA GLY A 293 4.72 -3.96 1.27
C GLY A 293 4.10 -3.23 0.08
N ILE A 294 2.78 -3.21 -0.02
CA ILE A 294 2.06 -2.50 -1.09
C ILE A 294 2.25 -0.98 -0.97
N ARG A 295 2.20 -0.43 0.24
CA ARG A 295 2.46 1.00 0.48
C ARG A 295 3.88 1.39 0.08
N LEU A 296 4.88 0.61 0.51
CA LEU A 296 6.28 0.83 0.14
C LEU A 296 6.46 0.80 -1.38
N GLN A 297 5.82 -0.16 -2.07
CA GLN A 297 5.84 -0.20 -3.53
C GLN A 297 5.22 1.06 -4.16
N ALA A 298 4.11 1.57 -3.61
CA ALA A 298 3.52 2.82 -4.06
C ALA A 298 4.46 4.01 -3.80
N MET A 299 5.10 4.10 -2.63
CA MET A 299 6.08 5.15 -2.32
C MET A 299 7.31 5.08 -3.21
N ASP A 300 7.84 3.89 -3.49
CA ASP A 300 8.99 3.70 -4.36
C ASP A 300 8.72 4.19 -5.78
N SER A 301 7.48 4.03 -6.26
CA SER A 301 7.08 4.58 -7.57
C SER A 301 7.15 6.10 -7.62
N LEU A 302 7.06 6.79 -6.48
CA LEU A 302 7.15 8.25 -6.39
C LEU A 302 8.61 8.76 -6.42
N MET A 303 9.59 7.90 -6.11
CA MET A 303 11.00 8.28 -6.01
C MET A 303 11.58 8.92 -7.28
N PRO A 304 11.28 8.44 -8.51
CA PRO A 304 11.69 9.11 -9.74
C PRO A 304 11.22 10.57 -9.83
N LEU A 305 9.98 10.86 -9.42
CA LEU A 305 9.47 12.24 -9.40
C LEU A 305 10.18 13.11 -8.37
N LYS A 306 10.40 12.58 -7.17
CA LYS A 306 11.12 13.28 -6.11
C LYS A 306 12.53 13.67 -6.54
N ASN A 307 13.24 12.74 -7.19
CA ASN A 307 14.57 12.98 -7.73
C ASN A 307 14.53 14.00 -8.87
N PHE A 308 13.56 13.87 -9.78
CA PHE A 308 13.37 14.82 -10.87
C PHE A 308 13.12 16.24 -10.37
N TYR A 309 12.18 16.45 -9.43
CA TYR A 309 11.90 17.78 -8.88
C TYR A 309 13.10 18.38 -8.14
N LYS A 310 13.88 17.55 -7.43
CA LYS A 310 15.12 18.01 -6.78
C LYS A 310 16.13 18.51 -7.82
N MET A 311 16.42 17.69 -8.83
CA MET A 311 17.40 18.01 -9.88
C MET A 311 16.97 19.22 -10.70
N GLU A 312 15.69 19.30 -11.08
CA GLU A 312 15.20 20.40 -11.90
C GLU A 312 15.15 21.71 -11.10
N ARG A 313 14.82 21.67 -9.80
CA ARG A 313 14.92 22.86 -8.94
C ARG A 313 16.35 23.41 -8.90
N GLU A 314 17.35 22.55 -8.72
CA GLU A 314 18.77 22.94 -8.73
C GLU A 314 19.15 23.57 -10.08
N LYS A 315 18.73 22.96 -11.20
CA LYS A 315 18.97 23.45 -12.57
C LYS A 315 18.29 24.80 -12.85
N LEU A 316 17.04 24.99 -12.44
CA LEU A 316 16.33 26.26 -12.62
C LEU A 316 16.95 27.37 -11.75
N THR A 317 17.34 27.07 -10.51
CA THR A 317 18.04 28.04 -9.65
C THR A 317 19.38 28.47 -10.26
N ALA A 318 20.18 27.52 -10.77
CA ALA A 318 21.43 27.84 -11.46
C ALA A 318 21.19 28.67 -12.73
N SER A 319 20.16 28.33 -13.52
CA SER A 319 19.80 29.06 -14.75
C SER A 319 19.35 30.49 -14.44
N ARG A 320 18.58 30.68 -13.37
CA ARG A 320 18.13 32.00 -12.90
C ARG A 320 19.32 32.87 -12.47
N SER A 321 20.26 32.31 -11.70
CA SER A 321 21.49 33.03 -11.31
C SER A 321 22.27 33.48 -12.53
N ARG A 322 22.38 32.61 -13.55
CA ARG A 322 23.12 32.93 -14.79
C ARG A 322 22.44 34.01 -15.62
N ILE A 323 21.11 34.03 -15.69
CA ILE A 323 20.36 35.09 -16.38
C ILE A 323 20.54 36.42 -15.66
N GLU A 324 20.53 36.43 -14.32
CA GLU A 324 20.73 37.66 -13.56
C GLU A 324 22.15 38.22 -13.77
N GLU A 325 23.18 37.37 -13.75
CA GLU A 325 24.55 37.77 -14.11
C GLU A 325 24.65 38.33 -15.54
N LEU A 326 23.93 37.73 -16.50
CA LEU A 326 23.90 38.22 -17.88
C LEU A 326 23.20 39.58 -17.99
N LYS A 327 22.09 39.79 -17.26
CA LYS A 327 21.39 41.08 -17.21
C LYS A 327 22.30 42.17 -16.68
N ILE A 328 23.00 41.94 -15.57
CA ILE A 328 23.96 42.89 -15.00
C ILE A 328 25.02 43.29 -16.03
N LYS A 329 25.65 42.30 -16.71
CA LYS A 329 26.67 42.55 -17.74
C LYS A 329 26.10 43.32 -18.95
N LEU A 330 24.88 43.00 -19.38
CA LEU A 330 24.22 43.70 -20.48
C LEU A 330 23.87 45.15 -20.10
N GLU A 331 23.43 45.39 -18.87
CA GLU A 331 23.19 46.75 -18.36
C GLU A 331 24.47 47.57 -18.27
N GLU A 332 25.59 46.97 -17.84
CA GLU A 332 26.91 47.61 -17.84
C GLU A 332 27.36 48.00 -19.26
N ILE A 333 27.22 47.07 -20.22
CA ILE A 333 27.50 47.36 -21.64
C ILE A 333 26.61 48.52 -22.11
N ASN A 334 25.30 48.48 -21.83
CA ASN A 334 24.37 49.53 -22.24
C ASN A 334 24.73 50.91 -21.65
N LYS A 335 25.21 50.94 -20.39
CA LYS A 335 25.70 52.17 -19.73
C LYS A 335 27.00 52.68 -20.35
N SER A 336 27.87 51.79 -20.85
CA SER A 336 29.17 52.17 -21.43
C SER A 336 29.10 52.80 -22.84
N VAL A 337 28.00 52.57 -23.58
CA VAL A 337 27.74 53.15 -24.91
C VAL A 337 26.72 54.29 -24.91
N ASN A 338 26.18 54.65 -23.74
CA ASN A 338 25.38 55.86 -23.53
C ASN A 338 26.28 57.05 -23.15
#